data_AF-A0A1I2YN50-F1
#
_entry.id   AF-A0A1I2YN50-F1
#
_cell.length_a   1.000
_cell.length_b   1.000
_cell.length_c   1.000
_cell.angle_alpha   90.00
_cell.angle_beta   90.00
_cell.angle_gamma   90.00
#
_symmetry.space_group_name_H-M   'P 1'
#
loop_
_entity.id
_entity.type
_entity.pdbx_description
1 polymer ?
#
loop_
_entity_poly.entity_id
_entity_poly.type
_entity_poly.pdbx_seq_one_letter_code
_entity_poly.pdbx_strand_id
1 'polypeptide(L)' 'MLSADFGRPSIPPERLIPASLLQVLYSVRSERQLMKRMQYDLLFRWLVGLGIDDPAWVPTVFTKNRDRLLTT' A
#
# COMPACT_ATOMS: atom_id res chain seq x y z
N MET A 1 -19.62 -16.12 -5.41
CA MET A 1 -19.45 -15.67 -4.01
C MET A 1 -18.84 -14.28 -4.05
N LEU A 2 -19.66 -13.28 -3.78
CA LEU A 2 -19.25 -11.89 -3.58
C LEU A 2 -18.86 -11.74 -2.11
N SER A 3 -17.60 -11.51 -1.82
CA SER A 3 -17.18 -11.02 -0.50
C SER A 3 -16.72 -9.58 -0.66
N ALA A 4 -17.72 -8.70 -0.78
CA ALA A 4 -17.62 -7.34 -0.30
C ALA A 4 -17.88 -7.36 1.22
N ASP A 5 -17.24 -6.43 1.93
CA ASP A 5 -17.36 -6.14 3.37
C ASP A 5 -16.64 -7.06 4.37
N PHE A 6 -15.42 -6.67 4.76
CA PHE A 6 -15.00 -6.60 6.17
C PHE A 6 -13.87 -5.56 6.31
N GLY A 7 -14.26 -4.32 6.64
CA GLY A 7 -13.38 -3.28 7.19
C GLY A 7 -12.22 -2.84 6.31
N ARG A 8 -12.32 -1.70 5.62
CA ARG A 8 -11.18 -1.10 4.91
C ARG A 8 -10.01 -0.94 5.91
N PRO A 9 -8.93 -1.74 5.84
CA PRO A 9 -7.89 -1.66 6.85
C PRO A 9 -7.23 -0.30 6.67
N SER A 10 -7.37 0.57 7.68
CA SER A 10 -6.50 1.74 7.78
C SER A 10 -5.08 1.22 7.78
N ILE A 11 -4.31 1.59 6.76
CA ILE A 11 -2.93 1.17 6.65
C ILE A 11 -2.19 1.87 7.80
N PRO A 12 -1.54 1.12 8.71
CA PRO A 12 -0.84 1.74 9.82
C PRO A 12 0.31 2.61 9.28
N PRO A 13 0.62 3.73 9.96
CA PRO A 13 1.60 4.70 9.48
C PRO A 13 2.98 4.08 9.30
N GLU A 14 3.37 3.10 10.12
CA GLU A 14 4.61 2.35 9.98
C GLU A 14 4.75 1.61 8.64
N ARG A 15 3.65 1.28 7.95
CA ARG A 15 3.66 0.63 6.63
C ARG A 15 3.57 1.65 5.50
N LEU A 16 3.04 2.85 5.75
CA LEU A 16 2.95 3.94 4.76
C LEU A 16 4.32 4.57 4.46
N ILE A 17 5.19 4.65 5.47
CA ILE A 17 6.56 5.16 5.32
C ILE A 17 7.38 4.31 4.33
N PRO A 18 7.54 2.98 4.50
CA PRO A 18 8.29 2.16 3.56
C PRO A 18 7.63 2.11 2.17
N ALA A 19 6.30 2.16 2.09
CA ALA A 19 5.59 2.25 0.80
C ALA A 19 5.80 3.60 0.07
N SER A 20 5.96 4.70 0.81
CA SER A 20 6.34 6.00 0.24
C SER A 20 7.81 6.04 -0.15
N LEU A 21 8.67 5.42 0.64
CA LEU A 21 10.09 5.25 0.32
C LEU A 21 10.27 4.43 -0.98
N LEU A 22 9.50 3.35 -1.16
CA LEU A 22 9.48 2.59 -2.42
C LEU A 22 9.13 3.44 -3.62
N GLN A 23 8.19 4.38 -3.49
CA GLN A 23 7.84 5.29 -4.58
C GLN A 23 9.01 6.18 -4.98
N VAL A 24 9.77 6.69 -4.00
CA VAL A 24 10.93 7.53 -4.25
C VAL A 24 12.09 6.70 -4.83
N LEU A 25 12.43 5.57 -4.20
CA LEU A 25 13.54 4.70 -4.60
C LEU A 25 13.36 4.12 -6.01
N TYR A 26 12.15 3.69 -6.34
CA TYR A 26 11.85 3.07 -7.64
C TYR A 26 11.21 4.05 -8.63
N SER A 27 11.20 5.36 -8.31
CA SER A 27 10.57 6.41 -9.11
C SER A 27 9.12 6.07 -9.54
N VAL A 28 8.38 5.35 -8.70
CA VAL A 28 7.00 4.95 -8.97
C VAL A 28 6.09 6.14 -8.69
N ARG A 29 5.71 6.84 -9.75
CA ARG A 29 4.85 8.05 -9.69
C ARG A 29 3.37 7.74 -9.42
N SER A 30 2.93 6.51 -9.70
CA SER A 30 1.51 6.14 -9.61
C SER A 30 1.26 5.11 -8.51
N GLU A 31 0.31 5.41 -7.62
CA GLU A 31 -0.11 4.51 -6.54
C GLU A 31 -0.71 3.22 -7.11
N ARG A 32 -1.41 3.30 -8.25
CA ARG A 32 -1.91 2.13 -8.97
C ARG A 32 -0.78 1.22 -9.45
N GLN A 33 0.31 1.81 -9.93
CA GLN A 33 1.50 1.06 -10.37
C GLN A 33 2.21 0.44 -9.17
N LEU A 34 2.27 1.14 -8.04
CA LEU A 34 2.80 0.60 -6.79
C LEU A 34 1.98 -0.61 -6.31
N MET A 35 0.64 -0.54 -6.36
CA MET A 35 -0.21 -1.67 -5.98
C MET A 35 -0.06 -2.85 -6.93
N LYS A 36 0.07 -2.60 -8.25
CA LYS A 36 0.40 -3.67 -9.20
C LYS A 36 1.73 -4.33 -8.85
N ARG A 37 2.78 -3.57 -8.54
CA ARG A 37 4.06 -4.13 -8.09
C ARG A 37 3.90 -4.93 -6.80
N MET A 38 3.16 -4.45 -5.80
CA MET A 38 2.89 -5.23 -4.58
C MET A 38 2.10 -6.54 -4.82
N GLN A 39 1.42 -6.70 -5.96
CA GLN A 39 0.76 -7.97 -6.32
C GLN A 39 1.74 -9.01 -6.86
N TYR A 40 2.84 -8.60 -7.50
CA TYR A 40 3.77 -9.52 -8.17
C TYR A 40 5.16 -9.56 -7.53
N ASP A 41 5.63 -8.44 -6.97
CA ASP A 41 6.93 -8.31 -6.30
C ASP A 41 6.81 -8.65 -4.82
N LEU A 42 7.33 -9.83 -4.44
CA LEU A 42 7.46 -10.22 -3.04
C LEU A 42 8.33 -9.23 -2.24
N LEU A 43 9.31 -8.58 -2.87
CA LEU A 43 10.18 -7.60 -2.18
C LEU A 43 9.39 -6.38 -1.70
N PHE A 44 8.50 -5.85 -2.53
CA PHE A 44 7.65 -4.71 -2.19
C PHE A 44 6.73 -5.07 -1.03
N ARG A 45 6.24 -6.31 -1.06
CA ARG A 45 5.36 -6.87 -0.06
C ARG A 45 6.06 -7.07 1.29
N TRP A 46 7.27 -7.63 1.26
CA TRP A 46 8.14 -7.82 2.41
C TRP A 46 8.52 -6.49 3.06
N LEU A 47 8.91 -5.47 2.27
CA LEU A 47 9.33 -4.17 2.80
C LEU A 47 8.22 -3.46 3.57
N VAL A 48 6.99 -3.70 3.15
CA VAL A 48 5.78 -3.10 3.70
C VAL A 48 5.18 -3.96 4.84
N GLY A 49 5.75 -5.15 5.09
CA GLY A 49 5.27 -6.08 6.12
C GLY A 49 3.92 -6.72 5.78
N LEU A 50 3.62 -6.91 4.49
CA LEU A 50 2.49 -7.70 4.01
C LEU A 50 2.90 -9.19 3.95
N GLY A 51 2.07 -10.07 4.52
CA GLY A 51 2.27 -11.52 4.40
C GLY A 51 2.05 -11.99 2.96
N ILE A 52 2.54 -13.17 2.58
CA ILE A 52 2.41 -13.69 1.20
C ILE A 52 0.94 -13.86 0.75
N ASP A 53 0.02 -14.11 1.68
CA ASP A 53 -1.40 -14.35 1.38
C ASP A 53 -2.31 -13.11 1.51
N ASP A 54 -1.81 -12.00 2.06
CA ASP A 54 -2.59 -10.77 2.23
C ASP A 54 -3.10 -10.11 0.90
N PRO A 55 -4.23 -9.40 0.89
CA PRO A 55 -4.59 -8.61 -0.27
C PRO A 55 -3.59 -7.45 -0.47
N ALA A 56 -3.18 -7.20 -1.72
CA ALA A 56 -2.50 -5.94 -2.02
C ALA A 56 -3.43 -4.76 -1.70
N TRP A 57 -2.88 -3.66 -1.20
CA TRP A 57 -3.70 -2.54 -0.77
C TRP A 57 -4.49 -1.88 -1.91
N VAL A 58 -5.61 -1.27 -1.55
CA VAL A 58 -6.39 -0.49 -2.51
C VAL A 58 -5.72 0.87 -2.71
N PRO A 59 -5.42 1.31 -3.95
CA PRO A 59 -4.71 2.56 -4.21
C PRO A 59 -5.36 3.76 -3.51
N THR A 60 -6.69 3.84 -3.52
CA THR A 60 -7.44 4.94 -2.90
C THR A 60 -7.30 5.02 -1.37
N VAL A 61 -6.98 3.90 -0.70
CA VAL A 61 -6.76 3.86 0.76
C VAL A 61 -5.39 4.43 1.09
N PHE A 62 -4.40 4.06 0.28
CA PHE A 62 -3.05 4.57 0.40
C PHE A 62 -3.01 6.10 0.21
N THR A 63 -3.67 6.64 -0.83
CA THR A 63 -3.75 8.09 -1.08
C THR A 63 -4.33 8.84 0.11
N LYS A 64 -5.48 8.38 0.62
CA LYS A 64 -6.19 9.04 1.74
C LYS A 64 -5.37 9.02 3.03
N ASN A 65 -4.69 7.91 3.34
CA ASN A 65 -3.88 7.84 4.56
C ASN A 65 -2.56 8.62 4.43
N ARG A 66 -1.96 8.68 3.23
CA ARG A 66 -0.78 9.52 2.98
C ARG A 66 -1.11 11.00 3.11
N ASP A 67 -2.23 11.44 2.55
CA ASP A 67 -2.70 12.82 2.65
C ASP A 67 -2.94 13.24 4.12
N ARG A 68 -3.55 12.34 4.90
CA ARG A 68 -3.72 12.54 6.35
C ARG A 68 -2.40 12.63 7.11
N LEU A 69 -1.38 11.86 6.73
CA LEU A 69 -0.04 11.92 7.33
C LEU A 69 0.69 13.24 7.06
N LEU A 70 0.43 13.89 5.92
CA LEU A 70 1.09 15.14 5.53
C LEU A 70 0.35 16.39 6.02
N THR A 71 -0.91 16.25 6.44
CA THR A 71 -1.79 17.38 6.82
C THR A 71 -1.87 17.62 8.33
N THR A 72 -1.22 16.78 9.16
CA THR A 72 -1.00 17.06 10.60
C THR A 72 0.34 17.75 10.79
#